data_AF-A0A3N7IB54-F1
#
_entry.id   AF-A0A3N7IB54-F1
#
_cell.length_a   1.000
_cell.length_b   1.000
_cell.length_c   1.000
_cell.angle_alpha   90.00
_cell.angle_beta   90.00
_cell.angle_gamma   90.00
#
_symmetry.space_group_name_H-M   'P 1'
#
loop_
_entity.id
_entity.type
_entity.pdbx_description
1 polymer ?
#
loop_
_entity_poly.entity_id
_entity_poly.type
_entity_poly.pdbx_seq_one_letter_code
_entity_poly.pdbx_strand_id
1 'polypeptide(L)'
;MDRNNDFNEFISTFKRALKKAFHEQHDINELSLARGLPPEVWTVIMQASPLSVAIPNEYGGRGAIVKECLSVLSTASYESLPLSLTFGINIALFLEPLAKYGDAVLKQEVLPGFIGGHHMGGLMITEPEFGSDALNMKTSYRLTDDGYAIKGHKHWQGLTGQADYWLVAARKDLGNGELARDVDFFMTNNAVARQHIEVESIYSNLGLYMIPYGLNKIDVEVPHNHRLQPESTGIKMMLDILHRSRMQFPGMGMGFIKRMLDEALYHCTNRVVGTGNLLMLDSVQFQLSRIQTAYTLCSGMCARSSEISGIAHNLALEGLEANSMKALVTDLMQESAQLCLQVSGANGYRISHIAGRGIVDSRPFQIFEGSNEMLYTQIAEMMLKQLKKQKEANLYAFLSGFDRTKHSAPLFSEYLEFEPGANIPQRKLVDLGKIAARLICVQYVLELAEQGFRKDLVNSCLFNIKMDIAHLASNYSLNGRADLIPEYSDESNWMEFSTQ
;
A
#
# COMPACT_ATOMS: atom_id res chain seq x y z
N MET A 1 -12.02 -26.39 18.61
CA MET A 1 -11.13 -25.39 19.24
C MET A 1 -11.67 -24.01 18.88
N ASP A 2 -11.61 -23.05 19.81
CA ASP A 2 -11.96 -21.66 19.52
C ASP A 2 -10.97 -21.09 18.49
N ARG A 3 -11.45 -20.70 17.31
CA ARG A 3 -10.63 -20.19 16.19
C ARG A 3 -9.82 -18.96 16.59
N ASN A 4 -10.34 -18.14 17.50
CA ASN A 4 -9.59 -17.00 18.01
C ASN A 4 -8.38 -17.43 18.83
N ASN A 5 -8.50 -18.50 19.61
CA ASN A 5 -7.38 -19.06 20.36
C ASN A 5 -6.34 -19.69 19.42
N ASP A 6 -6.78 -20.37 18.37
CA ASP A 6 -5.90 -20.91 17.32
C ASP A 6 -5.11 -19.79 16.60
N PHE A 7 -5.77 -18.70 16.20
CA PHE A 7 -5.07 -17.58 15.57
C PHE A 7 -4.12 -16.85 16.51
N ASN A 8 -4.49 -16.67 17.77
CA ASN A 8 -3.63 -16.05 18.78
C ASN A 8 -2.34 -16.86 18.99
N GLU A 9 -2.43 -18.19 18.98
CA GLU A 9 -1.27 -19.08 19.05
C GLU A 9 -0.40 -18.98 17.78
N PHE A 10 -1.03 -18.99 16.60
CA PHE A 10 -0.34 -18.80 15.32
C PHE A 10 0.45 -17.49 15.27
N ILE A 11 -0.20 -16.36 15.55
CA ILE A 11 0.46 -15.05 15.47
C ILE A 11 1.54 -14.90 16.55
N SER A 12 1.35 -15.51 17.72
CA SER A 12 2.36 -15.56 18.78
C SER A 12 3.59 -16.37 18.35
N THR A 13 3.38 -17.49 17.65
CA THR A 13 4.46 -18.29 17.05
C THR A 13 5.21 -17.51 15.99
N PHE A 14 4.49 -16.82 15.10
CA PHE A 14 5.10 -15.97 14.07
C PHE A 14 5.95 -14.84 14.68
N LYS A 15 5.43 -14.16 15.72
CA LYS A 15 6.20 -13.15 16.47
C LYS A 15 7.48 -13.71 17.08
N ARG A 16 7.43 -14.90 17.67
CA ARG A 16 8.63 -15.58 18.21
C ARG A 16 9.63 -15.91 17.11
N ALA A 17 9.17 -16.36 15.94
CA ALA A 17 10.05 -16.63 14.80
C ALA A 17 10.76 -15.37 14.31
N LEU A 18 10.03 -14.25 14.15
CA LEU A 18 10.63 -12.96 13.80
C LEU A 18 11.62 -12.48 14.85
N LYS A 19 11.26 -12.53 16.14
CA LYS A 19 12.16 -12.14 17.24
C LYS A 19 13.44 -12.96 17.23
N LYS A 20 13.32 -14.28 17.10
CA LYS A 20 14.46 -15.19 17.01
C LYS A 20 15.36 -14.83 15.83
N ALA A 21 14.77 -14.65 14.65
CA ALA A 21 15.49 -14.35 13.41
C ALA A 21 16.19 -12.99 13.43
N PHE A 22 15.55 -11.95 13.98
CA PHE A 22 15.98 -10.56 13.82
C PHE A 22 16.65 -9.92 15.04
N HIS A 23 16.52 -10.52 16.22
CA HIS A 23 17.05 -9.95 17.46
C HIS A 23 17.85 -10.94 18.33
N GLU A 24 17.62 -12.24 18.21
CA GLU A 24 18.34 -13.25 19.01
C GLU A 24 19.49 -13.92 18.24
N GLN A 25 19.29 -14.21 16.95
CA GLN A 25 20.28 -14.86 16.11
C GLN A 25 21.03 -13.88 15.19
N HIS A 26 20.37 -12.80 14.79
CA HIS A 26 20.92 -11.74 13.94
C HIS A 26 20.46 -10.37 14.45
N ASP A 27 20.93 -9.31 13.79
CA ASP A 27 20.45 -7.95 13.98
C ASP A 27 19.81 -7.47 12.66
N ILE A 28 18.52 -7.17 12.70
CA ILE A 28 17.78 -6.64 11.54
C ILE A 28 18.39 -5.36 10.97
N ASN A 29 19.01 -4.52 11.78
CA ASN A 29 19.63 -3.28 11.34
C ASN A 29 20.85 -3.53 10.45
N GLU A 30 21.65 -4.54 10.79
CA GLU A 30 22.80 -4.98 10.00
C GLU A 30 22.37 -5.78 8.77
N LEU A 31 21.41 -6.70 8.93
CA LEU A 31 20.85 -7.46 7.81
C LEU A 31 20.30 -6.54 6.70
N SER A 32 19.66 -5.43 7.10
CA SER A 32 19.04 -4.49 6.16
C SER A 32 20.04 -3.63 5.37
N LEU A 33 21.34 -3.71 5.67
CA LEU A 33 22.39 -3.03 4.89
C LEU A 33 22.73 -3.75 3.59
N ALA A 34 22.39 -5.04 3.50
CA ALA A 34 22.63 -5.87 2.33
C ALA A 34 21.32 -6.11 1.56
N ARG A 35 21.45 -6.53 0.29
CA ARG A 35 20.33 -6.94 -0.55
C ARG A 35 19.92 -8.38 -0.22
N GLY A 36 18.61 -8.61 -0.15
CA GLY A 36 18.02 -9.89 0.20
C GLY A 36 18.05 -10.19 1.70
N LEU A 37 17.58 -11.39 2.05
CA LEU A 37 17.73 -11.99 3.37
C LEU A 37 18.54 -13.28 3.25
N PRO A 38 19.40 -13.61 4.22
CA PRO A 38 20.08 -14.90 4.24
C PRO A 38 19.07 -16.07 4.21
N PRO A 39 19.33 -17.15 3.45
CA PRO A 39 18.39 -18.26 3.32
C PRO A 39 17.97 -18.90 4.65
N GLU A 40 18.87 -18.96 5.63
CA GLU A 40 18.61 -19.46 6.97
C GLU A 40 17.64 -18.57 7.76
N VAL A 41 17.76 -17.24 7.63
CA VAL A 41 16.84 -16.27 8.22
C VAL A 41 15.47 -16.41 7.59
N TRP A 42 15.43 -16.47 6.25
CA TRP A 42 14.19 -16.66 5.49
C TRP A 42 13.46 -17.95 5.89
N THR A 43 14.21 -19.05 6.03
CA THR A 43 13.68 -20.35 6.44
C THR A 43 13.01 -20.29 7.82
N VAL A 44 13.65 -19.67 8.81
CA VAL A 44 13.07 -19.53 10.16
C VAL A 44 11.73 -18.78 10.13
N ILE A 45 11.64 -17.74 9.31
CA ILE A 45 10.42 -16.94 9.16
C ILE A 45 9.32 -17.76 8.47
N MET A 46 9.66 -18.41 7.36
CA MET A 46 8.68 -19.14 6.54
C MET A 46 8.20 -20.45 7.16
N GLN A 47 8.96 -21.05 8.10
CA GLN A 47 8.50 -22.19 8.91
C GLN A 47 7.23 -21.89 9.72
N ALA A 48 6.99 -20.63 10.07
CA ALA A 48 5.74 -20.22 10.71
C ALA A 48 4.54 -20.19 9.75
N SER A 49 4.73 -20.48 8.45
CA SER A 49 3.72 -20.48 7.39
C SER A 49 2.86 -19.19 7.34
N PRO A 50 3.48 -18.00 7.29
CA PRO A 50 2.77 -16.73 7.36
C PRO A 50 1.72 -16.55 6.24
N LEU A 51 1.97 -17.09 5.05
CA LEU A 51 1.10 -16.98 3.88
C LEU A 51 -0.18 -17.84 3.97
N SER A 52 -0.26 -18.76 4.94
CA SER A 52 -1.45 -19.59 5.16
C SER A 52 -2.72 -18.78 5.47
N VAL A 53 -2.59 -17.54 5.96
CA VAL A 53 -3.71 -16.62 6.25
C VAL A 53 -4.53 -16.26 5.02
N ALA A 54 -3.92 -16.26 3.82
CA ALA A 54 -4.55 -15.87 2.57
C ALA A 54 -5.11 -17.05 1.76
N ILE A 55 -4.95 -18.27 2.27
CA ILE A 55 -5.36 -19.50 1.57
C ILE A 55 -6.71 -19.97 2.13
N PRO A 56 -7.71 -20.28 1.29
CA PRO A 56 -8.99 -20.83 1.74
C PRO A 56 -8.83 -22.15 2.51
N ASN A 57 -9.77 -22.44 3.43
CA ASN A 57 -9.73 -23.65 4.28
C ASN A 57 -9.74 -24.95 3.47
N GLU A 58 -10.44 -24.98 2.33
CA GLU A 58 -10.52 -26.17 1.46
C GLU A 58 -9.17 -26.56 0.85
N TYR A 59 -8.21 -25.63 0.81
CA TYR A 59 -6.84 -25.86 0.37
C TYR A 59 -5.83 -25.96 1.54
N GLY A 60 -6.33 -26.16 2.76
CA GLY A 60 -5.51 -26.33 3.97
C GLY A 60 -5.06 -25.03 4.65
N GLY A 61 -5.48 -23.86 4.14
CA GLY A 61 -5.16 -22.56 4.71
C GLY A 61 -6.04 -22.16 5.89
N ARG A 62 -5.93 -20.90 6.31
CA ARG A 62 -6.68 -20.33 7.45
C ARG A 62 -7.97 -19.61 7.05
N GLY A 63 -8.32 -19.66 5.77
CA GLY A 63 -9.63 -19.23 5.26
C GLY A 63 -9.66 -17.83 4.65
N ALA A 64 -8.51 -17.25 4.27
CA ALA A 64 -8.44 -15.92 3.65
C ALA A 64 -9.17 -14.82 4.45
N ILE A 65 -9.08 -14.85 5.79
CA ILE A 65 -9.69 -13.83 6.62
C ILE A 65 -8.82 -12.58 6.59
N VAL A 66 -9.38 -11.48 6.10
CA VAL A 66 -8.69 -10.19 6.00
C VAL A 66 -8.04 -9.78 7.33
N LYS A 67 -8.75 -9.86 8.46
CA LYS A 67 -8.19 -9.51 9.77
C LYS A 67 -6.93 -10.31 10.12
N GLU A 68 -6.85 -11.58 9.74
CA GLU A 68 -5.66 -12.42 9.95
C GLU A 68 -4.54 -12.00 8.98
N CYS A 69 -4.85 -11.72 7.71
CA CYS A 69 -3.91 -11.16 6.73
C CYS A 69 -3.29 -9.84 7.24
N LEU A 70 -4.11 -8.88 7.64
CA LEU A 70 -3.66 -7.58 8.17
C LEU A 70 -2.80 -7.73 9.42
N SER A 71 -3.10 -8.70 10.29
CA SER A 71 -2.33 -8.97 11.51
C SER A 71 -0.94 -9.56 11.21
N VAL A 72 -0.82 -10.43 10.19
CA VAL A 72 0.48 -10.91 9.70
C VAL A 72 1.28 -9.75 9.09
N LEU A 73 0.67 -8.95 8.23
CA LEU A 73 1.32 -7.77 7.63
C LEU A 73 1.80 -6.78 8.70
N SER A 74 0.96 -6.47 9.68
CA SER A 74 1.32 -5.58 10.79
C SER A 74 2.44 -6.15 11.65
N THR A 75 2.39 -7.45 11.95
CA THR A 75 3.43 -8.12 12.73
C THR A 75 4.77 -8.11 12.01
N ALA A 76 4.79 -8.42 10.71
CA ALA A 76 6.00 -8.35 9.90
C ALA A 76 6.51 -6.91 9.78
N SER A 77 5.62 -5.94 9.57
CA SER A 77 6.02 -4.55 9.30
C SER A 77 6.57 -3.83 10.52
N TYR A 78 6.24 -4.29 11.73
CA TYR A 78 6.85 -3.79 12.95
C TYR A 78 8.36 -4.10 12.98
N GLU A 79 8.76 -5.24 12.44
CA GLU A 79 10.17 -5.67 12.39
C GLU A 79 10.87 -5.21 11.12
N SER A 80 10.22 -5.35 9.97
CA SER A 80 10.75 -5.03 8.65
C SER A 80 9.64 -4.71 7.66
N LEU A 81 9.59 -3.45 7.21
CA LEU A 81 8.68 -3.01 6.15
C LEU A 81 8.86 -3.80 4.84
N PRO A 82 10.09 -4.06 4.33
CA PRO A 82 10.23 -4.88 3.13
C PRO A 82 9.77 -6.33 3.32
N LEU A 83 9.94 -6.94 4.50
CA LEU A 83 9.37 -8.27 4.75
C LEU A 83 7.83 -8.25 4.69
N SER A 84 7.22 -7.21 5.26
CA SER A 84 5.77 -7.05 5.20
C SER A 84 5.27 -6.86 3.77
N LEU A 85 5.96 -6.05 2.97
CA LEU A 85 5.61 -5.87 1.55
C LEU A 85 5.77 -7.17 0.76
N THR A 86 6.81 -7.97 1.03
CA THR A 86 6.97 -9.32 0.48
C THR A 86 5.73 -10.18 0.74
N PHE A 87 5.21 -10.20 1.97
CA PHE A 87 3.95 -10.89 2.27
C PHE A 87 2.74 -10.23 1.63
N GLY A 88 2.68 -8.90 1.57
CA GLY A 88 1.60 -8.17 0.90
C GLY A 88 1.46 -8.51 -0.58
N ILE A 89 2.59 -8.62 -1.30
CA ILE A 89 2.63 -9.06 -2.69
C ILE A 89 2.06 -10.48 -2.82
N ASN A 90 2.50 -11.40 -1.95
CA ASN A 90 2.03 -12.78 -2.01
C ASN A 90 0.55 -12.91 -1.66
N ILE A 91 0.11 -12.25 -0.60
CA ILE A 91 -1.26 -12.32 -0.09
C ILE A 91 -2.22 -11.67 -1.09
N ALA A 92 -2.08 -10.35 -1.31
CA ALA A 92 -3.10 -9.57 -1.99
C ALA A 92 -2.95 -9.53 -3.51
N LEU A 93 -1.73 -9.74 -4.03
CA LEU A 93 -1.44 -9.67 -5.47
C LEU A 93 -1.29 -11.03 -6.14
N PHE A 94 -1.17 -12.12 -5.39
CA PHE A 94 -1.09 -13.47 -5.95
C PHE A 94 -2.13 -14.44 -5.39
N LEU A 95 -2.09 -14.74 -4.09
CA LEU A 95 -2.91 -15.77 -3.46
C LEU A 95 -4.40 -15.44 -3.49
N GLU A 96 -4.79 -14.23 -3.11
CA GLU A 96 -6.19 -13.82 -3.14
C GLU A 96 -6.76 -13.73 -4.56
N PRO A 97 -6.06 -13.13 -5.56
CA PRO A 97 -6.49 -13.20 -6.95
C PRO A 97 -6.63 -14.62 -7.48
N LEU A 98 -5.68 -15.51 -7.19
CA LEU A 98 -5.74 -16.92 -7.61
C LEU A 98 -6.89 -17.67 -6.91
N ALA A 99 -7.06 -17.48 -5.60
CA ALA A 99 -8.14 -18.08 -4.84
C ALA A 99 -9.52 -17.64 -5.36
N LYS A 100 -9.66 -16.36 -5.74
CA LYS A 100 -10.92 -15.83 -6.26
C LYS A 100 -11.18 -16.24 -7.71
N TYR A 101 -10.22 -16.01 -8.60
CA TYR A 101 -10.43 -16.06 -10.05
C TYR A 101 -9.75 -17.25 -10.74
N GLY A 102 -8.93 -18.04 -10.05
CA GLY A 102 -8.27 -19.21 -10.64
C GLY A 102 -9.25 -20.29 -11.10
N ASP A 103 -8.78 -21.17 -11.98
CA ASP A 103 -9.47 -22.43 -12.26
C ASP A 103 -9.38 -23.37 -11.04
N ALA A 104 -10.38 -24.23 -10.85
CA ALA A 104 -10.43 -25.12 -9.69
C ALA A 104 -9.24 -26.10 -9.62
N VAL A 105 -8.78 -26.62 -10.77
CA VAL A 105 -7.61 -27.50 -10.84
C VAL A 105 -6.35 -26.75 -10.44
N LEU A 106 -6.21 -25.52 -10.93
CA LEU A 106 -5.07 -24.65 -10.65
C LEU A 106 -4.97 -24.30 -9.16
N LYS A 107 -6.11 -23.96 -8.53
CA LYS A 107 -6.15 -23.67 -7.08
C LYS A 107 -5.70 -24.87 -6.26
N GLN A 108 -6.17 -26.07 -6.61
CA GLN A 108 -5.83 -27.32 -5.92
C GLN A 108 -4.35 -27.67 -6.03
N GLU A 109 -3.74 -27.39 -7.18
CA GLU A 109 -2.32 -27.66 -7.43
C GLU A 109 -1.41 -26.67 -6.71
N VAL A 110 -1.74 -25.37 -6.76
CA VAL A 110 -0.80 -24.30 -6.41
C VAL A 110 -0.92 -23.84 -4.96
N LEU A 111 -2.14 -23.61 -4.47
CA LEU A 111 -2.34 -22.98 -3.15
C LEU A 111 -1.72 -23.77 -1.99
N PRO A 112 -1.82 -25.12 -1.91
CA PRO A 112 -1.21 -25.86 -0.82
C PRO A 112 0.32 -25.70 -0.74
N GLY A 113 0.99 -25.46 -1.87
CA GLY A 113 2.45 -25.28 -1.92
C GLY A 113 2.94 -24.05 -1.17
N PHE A 114 2.09 -23.04 -0.97
CA PHE A 114 2.41 -21.85 -0.17
C PHE A 114 2.34 -22.13 1.35
N ILE A 115 1.89 -23.32 1.76
CA ILE A 115 1.90 -23.79 3.13
C ILE A 115 3.15 -24.66 3.33
N GLY A 116 4.21 -24.07 3.86
CA GLY A 116 5.46 -24.78 4.18
C GLY A 116 6.39 -25.08 3.01
N GLY A 117 5.96 -24.92 1.75
CA GLY A 117 6.82 -25.08 0.56
C GLY A 117 7.72 -23.88 0.25
N HIS A 118 7.59 -22.78 1.02
CA HIS A 118 8.31 -21.51 0.84
C HIS A 118 8.12 -20.86 -0.53
N HIS A 119 7.07 -21.26 -1.26
CA HIS A 119 6.78 -20.68 -2.56
C HIS A 119 6.42 -19.20 -2.47
N MET A 120 6.80 -18.49 -3.51
CA MET A 120 6.56 -17.08 -3.68
C MET A 120 5.81 -16.81 -4.98
N GLY A 121 4.86 -15.89 -4.92
CA GLY A 121 4.04 -15.46 -6.03
C GLY A 121 4.09 -13.95 -6.22
N GLY A 122 3.79 -13.48 -7.43
CA GLY A 122 3.71 -12.06 -7.74
C GLY A 122 2.76 -11.72 -8.88
N LEU A 123 2.60 -10.42 -9.13
CA LEU A 123 1.71 -9.86 -10.15
C LEU A 123 2.50 -8.97 -11.11
N MET A 124 2.31 -9.16 -12.41
CA MET A 124 2.99 -8.39 -13.45
C MET A 124 2.01 -7.54 -14.28
N ILE A 125 1.96 -6.24 -14.01
CA ILE A 125 1.14 -5.28 -14.77
C ILE A 125 2.02 -4.26 -15.49
N THR A 126 2.91 -3.59 -14.76
CA THR A 126 3.66 -2.42 -15.20
C THR A 126 4.66 -2.74 -16.32
N GLU A 127 4.70 -1.88 -17.34
CA GLU A 127 5.63 -1.95 -18.47
C GLU A 127 6.50 -0.69 -18.54
N PRO A 128 7.69 -0.73 -19.18
CA PRO A 128 8.58 0.42 -19.31
C PRO A 128 7.91 1.73 -19.70
N GLU A 129 6.98 1.67 -20.66
CA GLU A 129 6.26 2.83 -21.19
C GLU A 129 4.85 3.01 -20.58
N PHE A 130 4.40 2.07 -19.74
CA PHE A 130 3.02 2.02 -19.23
C PHE A 130 2.96 1.72 -17.73
N GLY A 131 3.05 2.78 -16.92
CA GLY A 131 2.84 2.76 -15.48
C GLY A 131 1.42 3.16 -15.08
N SER A 132 1.19 4.46 -14.91
CA SER A 132 -0.15 4.99 -14.59
C SER A 132 -1.19 4.71 -15.68
N ASP A 133 -0.75 4.54 -16.93
CA ASP A 133 -1.59 4.20 -18.08
C ASP A 133 -1.59 2.69 -18.39
N ALA A 134 -1.78 1.87 -17.36
CA ALA A 134 -1.68 0.41 -17.47
C ALA A 134 -2.67 -0.21 -18.49
N LEU A 135 -3.81 0.43 -18.75
CA LEU A 135 -4.79 -0.08 -19.72
C LEU A 135 -4.27 -0.04 -21.17
N ASN A 136 -3.24 0.77 -21.45
CA ASN A 136 -2.60 0.85 -22.76
C ASN A 136 -1.36 -0.05 -22.92
N MET A 137 -1.13 -0.95 -21.96
CA MET A 137 -0.06 -1.97 -22.01
C MET A 137 0.00 -2.72 -23.36
N LYS A 138 1.19 -3.19 -23.70
CA LYS A 138 1.54 -3.86 -24.96
C LYS A 138 1.85 -5.33 -24.83
N THR A 139 2.05 -5.84 -23.61
CA THR A 139 2.11 -7.29 -23.39
C THR A 139 0.81 -7.92 -23.91
N SER A 140 0.97 -8.90 -24.78
CA SER A 140 -0.13 -9.46 -25.55
C SER A 140 -0.15 -10.97 -25.48
N TYR A 141 -1.30 -11.57 -25.78
CA TYR A 141 -1.45 -13.01 -25.88
C TYR A 141 -2.19 -13.43 -27.15
N ARG A 142 -1.90 -14.65 -27.61
CA ARG A 142 -2.64 -15.35 -28.67
C ARG A 142 -3.09 -16.72 -28.15
N LEU A 143 -4.25 -17.17 -28.62
CA LEU A 143 -4.73 -18.54 -28.39
C LEU A 143 -3.89 -19.49 -29.26
N THR A 144 -3.45 -20.60 -28.68
CA THR A 144 -2.79 -21.72 -29.37
C THR A 144 -3.63 -22.99 -29.18
N ASP A 145 -3.23 -24.09 -29.84
CA ASP A 145 -3.92 -25.38 -29.68
C ASP A 145 -3.80 -25.95 -28.26
N ASP A 146 -2.70 -25.63 -27.57
CA ASP A 146 -2.38 -26.15 -26.23
C ASP A 146 -2.69 -25.14 -25.10
N GLY A 147 -3.10 -23.91 -25.43
CA GLY A 147 -3.31 -22.86 -24.44
C GLY A 147 -3.14 -21.44 -24.98
N TYR A 148 -2.20 -20.70 -24.39
CA TYR A 148 -1.93 -19.31 -24.72
C TYR A 148 -0.43 -19.05 -24.83
N ALA A 149 -0.03 -18.34 -25.87
CA ALA A 149 1.31 -17.77 -26.00
C ALA A 149 1.28 -16.28 -25.63
N ILE A 150 2.15 -15.85 -24.73
CA ILE A 150 2.17 -14.49 -24.15
C ILE A 150 3.53 -13.85 -24.42
N LYS A 151 3.52 -12.61 -24.95
CA LYS A 151 4.74 -11.86 -25.32
C LYS A 151 4.70 -10.41 -24.86
N GLY A 152 5.81 -9.91 -24.33
CA GLY A 152 5.93 -8.52 -23.88
C GLY A 152 7.10 -8.27 -22.95
N HIS A 153 7.07 -7.14 -22.25
CA HIS A 153 8.04 -6.78 -21.22
C HIS A 153 7.32 -6.22 -20.01
N LYS A 154 7.82 -6.57 -18.82
CA LYS A 154 7.29 -6.14 -17.52
C LYS A 154 8.44 -5.63 -16.67
N HIS A 155 8.26 -4.51 -15.97
CA HIS A 155 9.28 -4.01 -15.05
C HIS A 155 8.74 -3.50 -13.71
N TRP A 156 9.59 -3.43 -12.68
CA TRP A 156 9.20 -3.04 -11.31
C TRP A 156 8.26 -4.02 -10.60
N GLN A 157 8.32 -5.29 -11.00
CA GLN A 157 7.63 -6.38 -10.33
C GLN A 157 8.42 -6.75 -9.08
N GLY A 158 7.84 -6.50 -7.91
CA GLY A 158 8.44 -6.95 -6.66
C GLY A 158 8.60 -8.47 -6.69
N LEU A 159 9.75 -8.97 -6.21
CA LEU A 159 10.16 -10.37 -6.27
C LEU A 159 10.64 -10.83 -7.67
N THR A 160 11.11 -9.90 -8.51
CA THR A 160 11.76 -10.23 -9.79
C THR A 160 12.90 -11.24 -9.57
N GLY A 161 12.85 -12.37 -10.27
CA GLY A 161 13.82 -13.46 -10.11
C GLY A 161 13.72 -14.28 -8.82
N GLN A 162 12.78 -13.96 -7.92
CA GLN A 162 12.54 -14.68 -6.67
C GLN A 162 11.19 -15.38 -6.61
N ALA A 163 10.16 -14.89 -7.30
CA ALA A 163 8.87 -15.57 -7.31
C ALA A 163 8.89 -16.84 -8.16
N ASP A 164 8.27 -17.90 -7.66
CA ASP A 164 8.03 -19.16 -8.37
C ASP A 164 6.85 -19.02 -9.35
N TYR A 165 5.84 -18.23 -8.98
CA TYR A 165 4.62 -18.07 -9.76
C TYR A 165 4.34 -16.60 -10.07
N TRP A 166 3.81 -16.33 -11.26
CA TRP A 166 3.39 -14.98 -11.66
C TRP A 166 1.98 -14.96 -12.21
N LEU A 167 1.23 -13.93 -11.88
CA LEU A 167 0.03 -13.53 -12.62
C LEU A 167 0.41 -12.43 -13.61
N VAL A 168 0.46 -12.77 -14.90
CA VAL A 168 0.88 -11.84 -15.96
C VAL A 168 -0.34 -11.21 -16.63
N ALA A 169 -0.44 -9.89 -16.58
CA ALA A 169 -1.47 -9.13 -17.29
C ALA A 169 -1.09 -8.95 -18.76
N ALA A 170 -2.00 -9.33 -19.66
CA ALA A 170 -1.81 -9.22 -21.10
C ALA A 170 -3.12 -8.91 -21.83
N ARG A 171 -3.03 -8.33 -23.01
CA ARG A 171 -4.19 -8.02 -23.86
C ARG A 171 -4.25 -8.95 -25.06
N LYS A 172 -5.46 -9.31 -25.50
CA LYS A 172 -5.61 -10.19 -26.66
C LYS A 172 -5.10 -9.52 -27.93
N ASP A 173 -4.19 -10.17 -28.64
CA ASP A 173 -3.78 -9.77 -29.99
C ASP A 173 -4.90 -10.11 -30.99
N LEU A 174 -5.32 -9.13 -31.77
CA LEU A 174 -6.42 -9.26 -32.75
C LEU A 174 -5.93 -9.73 -34.13
N GLY A 175 -4.62 -9.91 -34.32
CA GLY A 175 -4.03 -10.38 -35.59
C GLY A 175 -3.89 -9.32 -36.67
N ASN A 176 -4.31 -8.08 -36.40
CA ASN A 176 -4.23 -6.92 -37.29
C ASN A 176 -3.22 -5.85 -36.80
N GLY A 177 -2.41 -6.17 -35.78
CA GLY A 177 -1.50 -5.24 -35.12
C GLY A 177 -2.12 -4.44 -33.98
N GLU A 178 -3.42 -4.63 -33.70
CA GLU A 178 -4.11 -4.01 -32.57
C GLU A 178 -4.32 -5.01 -31.42
N LEU A 179 -4.43 -4.45 -30.21
CA LEU A 179 -4.74 -5.21 -29.00
C LEU A 179 -6.17 -4.90 -28.54
N ALA A 180 -6.89 -5.93 -28.09
CA ALA A 180 -8.22 -5.79 -27.51
C ALA A 180 -8.22 -4.80 -26.33
N ARG A 181 -9.34 -4.12 -26.07
CA ARG A 181 -9.42 -3.15 -24.96
C ARG A 181 -9.38 -3.80 -23.57
N ASP A 182 -9.85 -5.04 -23.45
CA ASP A 182 -9.88 -5.76 -22.19
C ASP A 182 -8.51 -6.35 -21.84
N VAL A 183 -8.30 -6.72 -20.57
CA VAL A 183 -7.05 -7.30 -20.05
C VAL A 183 -7.32 -8.67 -19.43
N ASP A 184 -6.47 -9.65 -19.68
CA ASP A 184 -6.54 -10.97 -19.06
C ASP A 184 -5.31 -11.22 -18.19
N PHE A 185 -5.45 -12.13 -17.22
CA PHE A 185 -4.37 -12.54 -16.33
C PHE A 185 -4.09 -14.02 -16.50
N PHE A 186 -2.81 -14.36 -16.56
CA PHE A 186 -2.34 -15.72 -16.79
C PHE A 186 -1.35 -16.13 -15.72
N MET A 187 -1.56 -17.29 -15.12
CA MET A 187 -0.61 -17.85 -14.17
C MET A 187 0.55 -18.53 -14.89
N THR A 188 1.79 -18.20 -14.51
CA THR A 188 3.00 -18.90 -14.96
C THR A 188 3.67 -19.61 -13.78
N ASN A 189 4.43 -20.67 -14.07
CA ASN A 189 5.24 -21.41 -13.11
C ASN A 189 6.70 -21.43 -13.58
N ASN A 190 7.60 -20.78 -12.85
CA ASN A 190 9.02 -20.65 -13.19
C ASN A 190 9.80 -21.97 -13.13
N ALA A 191 9.26 -23.04 -12.53
CA ALA A 191 9.81 -24.38 -12.59
C ALA A 191 9.56 -25.09 -13.94
N VAL A 192 8.62 -24.58 -14.75
CA VAL A 192 8.31 -25.12 -16.08
C VAL A 192 9.00 -24.27 -17.14
N ALA A 193 9.91 -24.86 -17.92
CA ALA A 193 10.77 -24.13 -18.86
C ALA A 193 10.03 -23.21 -19.84
N ARG A 194 8.88 -23.64 -20.38
CA ARG A 194 8.05 -22.82 -21.29
C ARG A 194 7.24 -21.73 -20.60
N GLN A 195 7.18 -21.73 -19.28
CA GLN A 195 6.46 -20.74 -18.46
C GLN A 195 7.42 -19.83 -17.67
N HIS A 196 8.73 -20.09 -17.78
CA HIS A 196 9.75 -19.36 -17.04
C HIS A 196 9.89 -17.93 -17.55
N ILE A 197 9.83 -16.98 -16.61
CA ILE A 197 10.02 -15.55 -16.91
C ILE A 197 11.52 -15.21 -16.89
N GLU A 198 12.04 -14.80 -18.04
CA GLU A 198 13.44 -14.37 -18.19
C GLU A 198 13.65 -12.99 -17.53
N VAL A 199 14.58 -12.92 -16.57
CA VAL A 199 15.00 -11.65 -15.96
C VAL A 199 16.14 -11.06 -16.76
N GLU A 200 15.90 -9.94 -17.44
CA GLU A 200 16.92 -9.28 -18.29
C GLU A 200 17.88 -8.42 -17.46
N SER A 201 17.38 -7.73 -16.43
CA SER A 201 18.20 -6.94 -15.52
C SER A 201 17.55 -6.74 -14.15
N ILE A 202 18.38 -6.58 -13.12
CA ILE A 202 17.95 -6.20 -11.76
C ILE A 202 18.30 -4.72 -11.53
N TYR A 203 17.34 -3.98 -10.98
CA TYR A 203 17.49 -2.56 -10.68
C TYR A 203 18.13 -2.31 -9.32
N SER A 204 18.86 -1.20 -9.23
CA SER A 204 19.41 -0.69 -7.97
C SER A 204 18.38 0.21 -7.27
N ASN A 205 17.36 -0.38 -6.64
CA ASN A 205 16.38 0.34 -5.83
C ASN A 205 17.04 1.02 -4.60
N LEU A 206 16.46 2.15 -4.19
CA LEU A 206 16.94 3.03 -3.10
C LEU A 206 16.70 2.47 -1.68
N GLY A 207 15.59 1.78 -1.48
CA GLY A 207 15.20 1.13 -0.23
C GLY A 207 14.44 -0.16 -0.54
N LEU A 208 13.93 -0.85 0.47
CA LEU A 208 13.29 -2.17 0.36
C LEU A 208 14.24 -3.25 -0.16
N TYR A 209 15.47 -3.28 0.38
CA TYR A 209 16.57 -4.10 -0.14
C TYR A 209 16.33 -5.61 -0.11
N MET A 210 15.36 -6.10 0.67
CA MET A 210 14.99 -7.52 0.66
C MET A 210 14.28 -7.93 -0.64
N ILE A 211 13.69 -6.96 -1.36
CA ILE A 211 12.86 -7.21 -2.55
C ILE A 211 13.65 -6.82 -3.81
N PRO A 212 13.91 -7.76 -4.72
CA PRO A 212 14.45 -7.44 -6.03
C PRO A 212 13.36 -6.89 -6.95
N TYR A 213 13.76 -5.94 -7.78
CA TYR A 213 12.98 -5.35 -8.87
C TYR A 213 13.83 -5.37 -10.13
N GLY A 214 13.22 -5.53 -11.30
CA GLY A 214 13.98 -5.58 -12.53
C GLY A 214 13.14 -5.47 -13.79
N LEU A 215 13.80 -5.66 -14.92
CA LEU A 215 13.19 -5.83 -16.23
C LEU A 215 13.04 -7.33 -16.53
N ASN A 216 11.84 -7.71 -16.93
CA ASN A 216 11.45 -9.08 -17.19
C ASN A 216 10.92 -9.18 -18.62
N LYS A 217 11.45 -10.14 -19.38
CA LYS A 217 10.97 -10.46 -20.70
C LYS A 217 9.92 -11.56 -20.59
N ILE A 218 8.76 -11.30 -21.20
CA ILE A 218 7.64 -12.23 -21.25
C ILE A 218 7.69 -12.90 -22.62
N ASP A 219 7.99 -14.19 -22.65
CA ASP A 219 7.88 -15.06 -23.84
C ASP A 219 7.56 -16.48 -23.36
N VAL A 220 6.28 -16.71 -23.05
CA VAL A 220 5.82 -17.93 -22.35
C VAL A 220 4.61 -18.56 -23.00
N GLU A 221 4.46 -19.88 -22.81
CA GLU A 221 3.30 -20.66 -23.20
C GLU A 221 2.66 -21.30 -21.96
N VAL A 222 1.36 -21.03 -21.74
CA VAL A 222 0.61 -21.56 -20.59
C VAL A 222 -0.63 -22.35 -21.06
N PRO A 223 -1.01 -23.43 -20.35
CA PRO A 223 -2.25 -24.18 -20.63
C PRO A 223 -3.53 -23.34 -20.53
N HIS A 224 -4.63 -23.84 -21.11
CA HIS A 224 -5.92 -23.12 -21.09
C HIS A 224 -6.43 -22.78 -19.67
N ASN A 225 -6.24 -23.67 -18.71
CA ASN A 225 -6.69 -23.49 -17.31
C ASN A 225 -5.84 -22.49 -16.51
N HIS A 226 -4.74 -21.96 -17.08
CA HIS A 226 -3.91 -20.95 -16.43
C HIS A 226 -4.45 -19.52 -16.58
N ARG A 227 -5.43 -19.29 -17.46
CA ARG A 227 -6.11 -17.99 -17.56
C ARG A 227 -7.08 -17.84 -16.39
N LEU A 228 -6.98 -16.73 -15.65
CA LEU A 228 -7.95 -16.38 -14.61
C LEU A 228 -9.33 -16.10 -15.22
N GLN A 229 -10.38 -16.46 -14.48
CA GLN A 229 -11.77 -16.42 -14.91
C GLN A 229 -12.47 -15.18 -14.32
N PRO A 230 -12.59 -14.07 -15.08
CA PRO A 230 -13.27 -12.88 -14.58
C PRO A 230 -14.77 -13.13 -14.43
N GLU A 231 -15.37 -12.61 -13.36
CA GLU A 231 -16.84 -12.61 -13.17
C GLU A 231 -17.58 -11.74 -14.21
N SER A 232 -16.86 -10.79 -14.84
CA SER A 232 -17.41 -9.90 -15.86
C SER A 232 -16.36 -9.55 -16.91
N THR A 233 -15.80 -8.33 -16.89
CA THR A 233 -14.68 -7.96 -17.75
C THR A 233 -13.36 -8.14 -17.00
N GLY A 234 -12.30 -8.35 -17.75
CA GLY A 234 -10.96 -8.45 -17.19
C GLY A 234 -10.47 -7.15 -16.55
N ILE A 235 -10.88 -5.99 -17.07
CA ILE A 235 -10.65 -4.69 -16.41
C ILE A 235 -11.31 -4.63 -15.03
N LYS A 236 -12.53 -5.13 -14.87
CA LYS A 236 -13.19 -5.16 -13.55
C LYS A 236 -12.49 -6.11 -12.59
N MET A 237 -12.00 -7.25 -13.07
CA MET A 237 -11.15 -8.15 -12.28
C MET A 237 -9.84 -7.45 -11.87
N MET A 238 -9.17 -6.73 -12.78
CA MET A 238 -7.98 -5.94 -12.45
C MET A 238 -8.26 -4.90 -11.37
N LEU A 239 -9.38 -4.17 -11.48
CA LEU A 239 -9.78 -3.19 -10.47
C LEU A 239 -10.11 -3.84 -9.13
N ASP A 240 -10.78 -5.00 -9.13
CA ASP A 240 -11.03 -5.78 -7.91
C ASP A 240 -9.72 -6.15 -7.20
N ILE A 241 -8.74 -6.67 -7.94
CA ILE A 241 -7.41 -7.06 -7.42
C ILE A 241 -6.70 -5.85 -6.81
N LEU A 242 -6.61 -4.75 -7.56
CA LEU A 242 -5.90 -3.55 -7.11
C LEU A 242 -6.60 -2.88 -5.92
N HIS A 243 -7.93 -2.77 -5.94
CA HIS A 243 -8.68 -2.18 -4.83
C HIS A 243 -8.56 -3.04 -3.57
N ARG A 244 -8.57 -4.37 -3.68
CA ARG A 244 -8.33 -5.28 -2.55
C ARG A 244 -6.94 -5.09 -1.96
N SER A 245 -5.91 -5.06 -2.80
CA SER A 245 -4.52 -4.81 -2.37
C SER A 245 -4.42 -3.48 -1.62
N ARG A 246 -4.94 -2.39 -2.18
CA ARG A 246 -4.98 -1.07 -1.55
C ARG A 246 -5.67 -1.07 -0.19
N MET A 247 -6.75 -1.83 -0.02
CA MET A 247 -7.43 -1.97 1.26
C MET A 247 -6.63 -2.77 2.28
N GLN A 248 -5.55 -3.47 1.90
CA GLN A 248 -4.67 -4.18 2.82
C GLN A 248 -3.39 -3.42 3.21
N PHE A 249 -3.08 -2.30 2.54
CA PHE A 249 -2.00 -1.39 2.94
C PHE A 249 -2.06 -0.95 4.42
N PRO A 250 -3.25 -0.71 5.02
CA PRO A 250 -3.36 -0.45 6.45
C PRO A 250 -2.71 -1.52 7.35
N GLY A 251 -2.67 -2.79 6.94
CA GLY A 251 -1.97 -3.84 7.68
C GLY A 251 -0.47 -3.56 7.78
N MET A 252 0.17 -3.25 6.64
CA MET A 252 1.58 -2.86 6.60
C MET A 252 1.82 -1.55 7.36
N GLY A 253 1.00 -0.53 7.08
CA GLY A 253 1.06 0.77 7.74
C GLY A 253 0.98 0.67 9.26
N MET A 254 0.09 -0.18 9.79
CA MET A 254 -0.11 -0.35 11.23
C MET A 254 1.17 -0.80 11.94
N GLY A 255 1.85 -1.82 11.41
CA GLY A 255 3.10 -2.29 11.99
C GLY A 255 4.21 -1.25 11.91
N PHE A 256 4.39 -0.64 10.73
CA PHE A 256 5.42 0.36 10.50
C PHE A 256 5.24 1.61 11.37
N ILE A 257 4.04 2.20 11.38
CA ILE A 257 3.73 3.41 12.17
C ILE A 257 3.90 3.13 13.66
N LYS A 258 3.45 1.96 14.13
CA LYS A 258 3.68 1.55 15.52
C LYS A 258 5.16 1.45 15.85
N ARG A 259 5.97 0.87 14.96
CA ARG A 259 7.43 0.79 15.15
C ARG A 259 8.08 2.17 15.24
N MET A 260 7.70 3.09 14.35
CA MET A 260 8.19 4.48 14.39
C MET A 260 7.80 5.17 15.70
N LEU A 261 6.56 4.98 16.17
CA LEU A 261 6.07 5.55 17.42
C LEU A 261 6.84 5.00 18.63
N ASP A 262 7.02 3.69 18.71
CA ASP A 262 7.68 3.03 19.85
C ASP A 262 9.16 3.44 19.92
N GLU A 263 9.85 3.52 18.78
CA GLU A 263 11.24 4.00 18.68
C GLU A 263 11.38 5.47 19.07
N ALA A 264 10.49 6.33 18.55
CA ALA A 264 10.47 7.75 18.87
C ALA A 264 10.18 7.99 20.37
N LEU A 265 9.18 7.31 20.93
CA LEU A 265 8.86 7.40 22.36
C LEU A 265 10.02 6.92 23.24
N TYR A 266 10.64 5.80 22.88
CA TYR A 266 11.80 5.29 23.59
C TYR A 266 12.95 6.30 23.57
N HIS A 267 13.29 6.85 22.41
CA HIS A 267 14.34 7.86 22.31
C HIS A 267 14.01 9.11 23.14
N CYS A 268 12.81 9.69 22.96
CA CYS A 268 12.44 10.94 23.62
C CYS A 268 12.35 10.82 25.15
N THR A 269 11.97 9.65 25.67
CA THR A 269 11.88 9.40 27.12
C THR A 269 13.25 9.31 27.77
N ASN A 270 14.24 8.73 27.07
CA ASN A 270 15.57 8.46 27.61
C ASN A 270 16.60 9.55 27.29
N ARG A 271 16.39 10.35 26.23
CA ARG A 271 17.32 11.39 25.81
C ARG A 271 17.19 12.63 26.70
N VAL A 272 18.21 12.90 27.51
CA VAL A 272 18.30 14.12 28.31
C VAL A 272 18.71 15.32 27.43
N VAL A 273 17.96 16.41 27.51
CA VAL A 273 18.24 17.71 26.87
C VAL A 273 17.98 18.81 27.88
N GLY A 274 19.02 19.59 28.22
CA GLY A 274 18.91 20.61 29.26
C GLY A 274 18.62 19.98 30.64
N THR A 275 17.53 20.41 31.28
CA THR A 275 17.15 19.98 32.64
C THR A 275 16.16 18.80 32.69
N GLY A 276 15.69 18.30 31.54
CA GLY A 276 14.71 17.21 31.46
C GLY A 276 15.00 16.24 30.31
N ASN A 277 14.09 15.32 30.06
CA ASN A 277 14.14 14.51 28.84
C ASN A 277 13.51 15.25 27.65
N LEU A 278 13.82 14.79 26.44
CA LEU A 278 13.36 15.38 25.19
C LEU A 278 11.82 15.41 25.09
N LEU A 279 11.14 14.44 25.72
CA LEU A 279 9.67 14.37 25.79
C LEU A 279 9.02 15.53 26.56
N MET A 280 9.76 16.26 27.40
CA MET A 280 9.24 17.44 28.11
C MET A 280 8.99 18.65 27.18
N LEU A 281 9.53 18.65 25.97
CA LEU A 281 9.35 19.74 25.01
C LEU A 281 8.00 19.60 24.30
N ASP A 282 7.20 20.66 24.34
CA ASP A 282 5.88 20.71 23.69
C ASP A 282 5.94 20.36 22.20
N SER A 283 6.91 20.92 21.47
CA SER A 283 7.11 20.63 20.04
C SER A 283 7.45 19.16 19.76
N VAL A 284 8.03 18.43 20.71
CA VAL A 284 8.30 16.99 20.59
C VAL A 284 7.02 16.21 20.88
N GLN A 285 6.25 16.59 21.89
CA GLN A 285 4.95 15.97 22.18
C GLN A 285 3.99 16.12 20.99
N PHE A 286 3.99 17.30 20.36
CA PHE A 286 3.23 17.55 19.15
C PHE A 286 3.62 16.60 18.01
N GLN A 287 4.92 16.46 17.72
CA GLN A 287 5.41 15.51 16.71
C GLN A 287 5.02 14.07 17.02
N LEU A 288 5.10 13.63 18.28
CA LEU A 288 4.67 12.29 18.66
C LEU A 288 3.15 12.11 18.52
N SER A 289 2.36 13.16 18.77
CA SER A 289 0.90 13.14 18.57
C SER A 289 0.51 12.95 17.10
N ARG A 290 1.34 13.42 16.16
CA ARG A 290 1.16 13.16 14.71
C ARG A 290 1.29 11.68 14.38
N ILE A 291 2.32 11.01 14.90
CA ILE A 291 2.50 9.56 14.71
C ILE A 291 1.36 8.78 15.40
N GLN A 292 0.90 9.22 16.57
CA GLN A 292 -0.28 8.64 17.24
C GLN A 292 -1.58 8.83 16.44
N THR A 293 -1.73 9.95 15.74
CA THR A 293 -2.84 10.19 14.81
C THR A 293 -2.78 9.22 13.65
N ALA A 294 -1.60 8.98 13.08
CA ALA A 294 -1.38 7.97 12.05
C ALA A 294 -1.80 6.57 12.51
N TYR A 295 -1.40 6.17 13.72
CA TYR A 295 -1.81 4.90 14.33
C TYR A 295 -3.34 4.79 14.49
N THR A 296 -3.99 5.87 14.91
CA THR A 296 -5.44 5.92 15.13
C THR A 296 -6.21 5.79 13.82
N LEU A 297 -5.84 6.57 12.79
CA LEU A 297 -6.44 6.47 11.45
C LEU A 297 -6.23 5.09 10.83
N CYS A 298 -5.01 4.55 10.95
CA CYS A 298 -4.69 3.22 10.44
C CYS A 298 -5.49 2.13 11.15
N SER A 299 -5.81 2.30 12.44
CA SER A 299 -6.67 1.38 13.19
C SER A 299 -8.09 1.36 12.62
N GLY A 300 -8.68 2.53 12.33
CA GLY A 300 -9.97 2.64 11.67
C GLY A 300 -9.96 1.98 10.28
N MET A 301 -8.93 2.23 9.47
CA MET A 301 -8.76 1.61 8.16
C MET A 301 -8.66 0.08 8.24
N CYS A 302 -7.88 -0.47 9.19
CA CYS A 302 -7.77 -1.92 9.40
C CYS A 302 -9.11 -2.56 9.78
N ALA A 303 -9.88 -1.91 10.67
CA ALA A 303 -11.19 -2.38 11.08
C ALA A 303 -12.14 -2.41 9.87
N ARG A 304 -12.24 -1.29 9.14
CA ARG A 304 -13.07 -1.17 7.95
C ARG A 304 -12.69 -2.18 6.87
N SER A 305 -11.40 -2.30 6.57
CA SER A 305 -10.89 -3.25 5.57
C SER A 305 -11.25 -4.70 5.93
N SER A 306 -11.19 -5.06 7.22
CA SER A 306 -11.54 -6.40 7.70
C SER A 306 -13.00 -6.78 7.43
N GLU A 307 -13.89 -5.78 7.36
CA GLU A 307 -15.33 -5.99 7.12
C GLU A 307 -15.63 -6.13 5.62
N ILE A 308 -14.95 -5.37 4.77
CA ILE A 308 -15.37 -5.20 3.37
C ILE A 308 -14.47 -5.86 2.34
N SER A 309 -13.20 -6.14 2.63
CA SER A 309 -12.23 -6.50 1.58
C SER A 309 -11.97 -8.00 1.40
N GLY A 310 -12.83 -8.87 1.96
CA GLY A 310 -12.73 -10.32 1.81
C GLY A 310 -12.93 -10.79 0.36
N ILE A 311 -12.29 -11.89 -0.02
CA ILE A 311 -12.30 -12.43 -1.40
C ILE A 311 -13.71 -12.75 -1.93
N ALA A 312 -14.69 -12.95 -1.04
CA ALA A 312 -16.10 -13.13 -1.40
C ALA A 312 -16.77 -11.87 -1.95
N HIS A 313 -16.19 -10.68 -1.72
CA HIS A 313 -16.75 -9.41 -2.18
C HIS A 313 -16.08 -8.96 -3.48
N ASN A 314 -16.85 -8.33 -4.37
CA ASN A 314 -16.32 -7.65 -5.55
C ASN A 314 -16.13 -6.16 -5.26
N LEU A 315 -14.88 -5.71 -5.30
CA LEU A 315 -14.39 -4.39 -4.96
C LEU A 315 -14.11 -3.53 -6.19
N ALA A 316 -14.44 -3.98 -7.41
CA ALA A 316 -14.15 -3.23 -8.64
C ALA A 316 -14.74 -1.81 -8.64
N LEU A 317 -15.81 -1.56 -7.88
CA LEU A 317 -16.47 -0.27 -7.75
C LEU A 317 -16.10 0.50 -6.47
N GLU A 318 -15.29 -0.08 -5.59
CA GLU A 318 -14.91 0.49 -4.28
C GLU A 318 -13.66 1.39 -4.36
N GLY A 319 -13.41 1.98 -5.54
CA GLY A 319 -12.23 2.79 -5.79
C GLY A 319 -12.09 3.99 -4.85
N LEU A 320 -13.21 4.57 -4.39
CA LEU A 320 -13.17 5.70 -3.46
C LEU A 320 -12.57 5.31 -2.10
N GLU A 321 -13.04 4.22 -1.49
CA GLU A 321 -12.52 3.75 -0.20
C GLU A 321 -11.08 3.21 -0.35
N ALA A 322 -10.83 2.40 -1.38
CA ALA A 322 -9.51 1.82 -1.66
C ALA A 322 -8.43 2.90 -1.88
N ASN A 323 -8.71 3.89 -2.73
CA ASN A 323 -7.78 4.98 -2.99
C ASN A 323 -7.56 5.84 -1.74
N SER A 324 -8.62 6.11 -0.97
CA SER A 324 -8.52 6.92 0.26
C SER A 324 -7.63 6.26 1.32
N MET A 325 -7.84 4.95 1.56
CA MET A 325 -7.01 4.19 2.50
C MET A 325 -5.56 4.17 2.07
N LYS A 326 -5.27 3.76 0.83
CA LYS A 326 -3.88 3.64 0.35
C LYS A 326 -3.18 4.99 0.32
N ALA A 327 -3.79 6.02 -0.28
CA ALA A 327 -3.11 7.31 -0.41
C ALA A 327 -2.81 7.93 0.96
N LEU A 328 -3.79 7.91 1.88
CA LEU A 328 -3.59 8.51 3.20
C LEU A 328 -2.64 7.70 4.07
N VAL A 329 -2.77 6.36 4.15
CA VAL A 329 -1.90 5.57 5.03
C VAL A 329 -0.43 5.67 4.60
N THR A 330 -0.16 5.78 3.31
CA THR A 330 1.21 5.87 2.79
C THR A 330 1.83 7.25 3.00
N ASP A 331 1.04 8.32 2.96
CA ASP A 331 1.48 9.65 3.43
C ASP A 331 1.82 9.61 4.93
N LEU A 332 0.96 8.97 5.73
CA LEU A 332 1.14 8.85 7.18
C LEU A 332 2.36 7.99 7.56
N MET A 333 2.66 6.93 6.79
CA MET A 333 3.89 6.15 6.94
C MET A 333 5.12 7.04 6.73
N GLN A 334 5.17 7.78 5.62
CA GLN A 334 6.29 8.66 5.30
C GLN A 334 6.46 9.79 6.33
N GLU A 335 5.36 10.41 6.78
CA GLU A 335 5.37 11.41 7.84
C GLU A 335 5.92 10.82 9.14
N SER A 336 5.45 9.64 9.54
CA SER A 336 5.89 8.96 10.77
C SER A 336 7.39 8.64 10.74
N ALA A 337 7.92 8.21 9.59
CA ALA A 337 9.35 7.95 9.43
C ALA A 337 10.18 9.24 9.55
N GLN A 338 9.74 10.33 8.94
CA GLN A 338 10.40 11.63 9.03
C GLN A 338 10.41 12.18 10.45
N LEU A 339 9.28 12.09 11.15
CA LEU A 339 9.17 12.54 12.54
C LEU A 339 10.05 11.69 13.47
N CYS A 340 10.05 10.37 13.29
CA CYS A 340 10.94 9.47 14.04
C CYS A 340 12.41 9.80 13.80
N LEU A 341 12.82 10.08 12.56
CA LEU A 341 14.17 10.53 12.24
C LEU A 341 14.49 11.85 12.94
N GLN A 342 13.59 12.83 12.82
CA GLN A 342 13.80 14.19 13.34
C GLN A 342 14.06 14.17 14.85
N VAL A 343 13.26 13.42 15.62
CA VAL A 343 13.45 13.32 17.08
C VAL A 343 14.66 12.47 17.47
N SER A 344 15.10 11.54 16.62
CA SER A 344 16.30 10.72 16.83
C SER A 344 17.61 11.48 16.55
N GLY A 345 17.52 12.64 15.90
CA GLY A 345 18.67 13.48 15.53
C GLY A 345 19.69 12.73 14.65
N ALA A 346 20.96 13.08 14.80
CA ALA A 346 22.04 12.54 13.95
C ALA A 346 22.18 11.01 13.99
N ASN A 347 21.79 10.36 15.10
CA ASN A 347 21.81 8.90 15.19
C ASN A 347 20.82 8.26 14.22
N GLY A 348 19.64 8.87 14.08
CA GLY A 348 18.62 8.38 13.16
C GLY A 348 19.05 8.47 11.69
N TYR A 349 19.97 9.37 11.33
CA TYR A 349 20.37 9.61 9.93
C TYR A 349 21.21 8.48 9.31
N ARG A 350 21.60 7.47 10.11
CA ARG A 350 22.29 6.29 9.62
C ARG A 350 21.30 5.34 8.96
N ILE A 351 21.67 4.76 7.82
CA ILE A 351 20.86 3.74 7.15
C ILE A 351 20.75 2.42 7.95
N SER A 352 21.69 2.17 8.87
CA SER A 352 21.57 1.09 9.84
C SER A 352 20.51 1.37 10.91
N HIS A 353 20.16 2.64 11.16
CA HIS A 353 19.10 2.99 12.10
C HIS A 353 17.72 2.92 11.45
N ILE A 354 16.76 2.28 12.14
CA ILE A 354 15.40 2.08 11.62
C ILE A 354 14.70 3.40 11.23
N ALA A 355 14.96 4.49 11.95
CA ALA A 355 14.41 5.81 11.63
C ALA A 355 14.84 6.31 10.22
N GLY A 356 16.14 6.33 9.92
CA GLY A 356 16.66 6.76 8.62
C GLY A 356 16.29 5.79 7.51
N ARG A 357 16.40 4.48 7.77
CA ARG A 357 15.95 3.44 6.83
C ARG A 357 14.45 3.53 6.53
N GLY A 358 13.65 3.81 7.53
CA GLY A 358 12.20 3.96 7.41
C GLY A 358 11.80 5.00 6.37
N ILE A 359 12.57 6.08 6.21
CA ILE A 359 12.29 7.12 5.19
C ILE A 359 12.44 6.57 3.77
N VAL A 360 13.51 5.82 3.51
CA VAL A 360 13.76 5.28 2.16
C VAL A 360 12.88 4.07 1.87
N ASP A 361 12.58 3.24 2.88
CA ASP A 361 11.74 2.06 2.72
C ASP A 361 10.25 2.41 2.55
N SER A 362 9.76 3.47 3.22
CA SER A 362 8.35 3.88 3.09
C SER A 362 8.07 4.74 1.86
N ARG A 363 9.08 5.42 1.29
CA ARG A 363 8.90 6.33 0.16
C ARG A 363 8.23 5.70 -1.07
N PRO A 364 8.58 4.47 -1.51
CA PRO A 364 7.96 3.86 -2.68
C PRO A 364 6.46 3.62 -2.52
N PHE A 365 5.92 3.54 -1.30
CA PHE A 365 4.49 3.30 -1.07
C PHE A 365 3.61 4.46 -1.54
N GLN A 366 4.14 5.69 -1.61
CA GLN A 366 3.44 6.83 -2.19
C GLN A 366 3.46 6.82 -3.74
N ILE A 367 4.25 5.93 -4.34
CA ILE A 367 4.52 5.86 -5.79
C ILE A 367 3.86 4.61 -6.39
N PHE A 368 4.10 3.45 -5.80
CA PHE A 368 3.57 2.16 -6.22
C PHE A 368 2.05 2.08 -6.03
N GLU A 369 1.41 1.12 -6.71
CA GLU A 369 -0.04 0.88 -6.55
C GLU A 369 -0.90 2.12 -6.89
N GLY A 370 -0.38 2.94 -7.80
CA GLY A 370 -0.91 4.25 -8.20
C GLY A 370 -0.30 5.38 -7.35
N SER A 371 0.31 6.38 -7.99
CA SER A 371 0.89 7.51 -7.27
C SER A 371 -0.17 8.26 -6.46
N ASN A 372 0.20 8.76 -5.28
CA ASN A 372 -0.75 9.42 -4.39
C ASN A 372 -1.42 10.63 -5.06
N GLU A 373 -0.72 11.40 -5.91
CA GLU A 373 -1.31 12.50 -6.67
C GLU A 373 -2.41 12.04 -7.62
N MET A 374 -2.20 10.91 -8.31
CA MET A 374 -3.20 10.32 -9.19
C MET A 374 -4.41 9.84 -8.39
N LEU A 375 -4.17 9.14 -7.27
CA LEU A 375 -5.25 8.62 -6.44
C LEU A 375 -6.06 9.73 -5.78
N TYR A 376 -5.43 10.80 -5.26
CA TYR A 376 -6.14 11.96 -4.73
C TYR A 376 -6.94 12.69 -5.80
N THR A 377 -6.39 12.82 -7.02
CA THR A 377 -7.14 13.38 -8.17
C THR A 377 -8.40 12.54 -8.45
N GLN A 378 -8.26 11.21 -8.53
CA GLN A 378 -9.38 10.29 -8.75
C GLN A 378 -10.42 10.35 -7.63
N ILE A 379 -10.00 10.46 -6.36
CA ILE A 379 -10.90 10.63 -5.21
C ILE A 379 -11.73 11.90 -5.39
N ALA A 380 -11.09 13.03 -5.71
CA ALA A 380 -11.78 14.29 -5.94
C ALA A 380 -12.76 14.19 -7.13
N GLU A 381 -12.35 13.60 -8.26
CA GLU A 381 -13.20 13.43 -9.43
C GLU A 381 -14.42 12.53 -9.15
N MET A 382 -14.22 11.40 -8.47
CA MET A 382 -15.32 10.51 -8.06
C MET A 382 -16.32 11.23 -7.16
N MET A 383 -15.82 12.01 -6.20
CA MET A 383 -16.64 12.81 -5.30
C MET A 383 -17.41 13.91 -6.05
N LEU A 384 -16.72 14.71 -6.88
CA LEU A 384 -17.32 15.80 -7.66
C LEU A 384 -18.37 15.29 -8.66
N LYS A 385 -18.16 14.09 -9.23
CA LYS A 385 -19.16 13.43 -10.07
C LYS A 385 -20.43 13.09 -9.29
N GLN A 386 -20.30 12.64 -8.05
CA GLN A 386 -21.45 12.35 -7.19
C GLN A 386 -22.16 13.62 -6.74
N LEU A 387 -21.41 14.66 -6.35
CA LEU A 387 -21.93 15.99 -6.01
C LEU A 387 -22.79 16.56 -7.15
N LYS A 388 -22.27 16.54 -8.38
CA LYS A 388 -23.02 16.94 -9.59
C LYS A 388 -24.27 16.08 -9.83
N LYS A 389 -24.19 14.77 -9.62
CA LYS A 389 -25.32 13.84 -9.78
C LYS A 389 -26.45 14.15 -8.79
N GLN A 390 -26.12 14.60 -7.58
CA GLN A 390 -27.08 14.98 -6.54
C GLN A 390 -27.62 16.41 -6.71
N LYS A 391 -27.12 17.17 -7.69
CA LYS A 391 -27.43 18.61 -7.88
C LYS A 391 -27.11 19.46 -6.65
N GLU A 392 -26.12 19.05 -5.88
CA GLU A 392 -25.56 19.84 -4.78
C GLU A 392 -24.39 20.67 -5.32
N ALA A 393 -24.26 21.91 -4.87
CA ALA A 393 -23.17 22.81 -5.25
C ALA A 393 -22.16 22.99 -4.12
N ASN A 394 -22.63 22.93 -2.87
CA ASN A 394 -21.83 23.15 -1.68
C ASN A 394 -21.16 21.84 -1.23
N LEU A 395 -19.85 21.88 -1.01
CA LEU A 395 -19.07 20.70 -0.62
C LEU A 395 -19.52 20.13 0.73
N TYR A 396 -19.69 20.99 1.75
CA TYR A 396 -20.12 20.56 3.07
C TYR A 396 -21.51 19.92 3.06
N ALA A 397 -22.47 20.54 2.36
CA ALA A 397 -23.82 20.00 2.21
C ALA A 397 -23.80 18.58 1.63
N PHE A 398 -23.02 18.35 0.56
CA PHE A 398 -22.82 17.02 -0.01
C PHE A 398 -22.18 16.04 0.99
N LEU A 399 -21.06 16.43 1.60
CA LEU A 399 -20.29 15.55 2.49
C LEU A 399 -21.05 15.19 3.77
N SER A 400 -21.88 16.08 4.29
CA SER A 400 -22.71 15.84 5.48
C SER A 400 -23.84 14.82 5.22
N GLY A 401 -24.30 14.69 3.97
CA GLY A 401 -25.26 13.67 3.54
C GLY A 401 -24.62 12.40 2.97
N PHE A 402 -23.31 12.39 2.72
CA PHE A 402 -22.62 11.27 2.09
C PHE A 402 -22.25 10.19 3.10
N ASP A 403 -22.65 8.94 2.87
CA ASP A 403 -22.50 7.85 3.86
C ASP A 403 -21.08 7.64 4.40
N ARG A 404 -20.05 7.92 3.59
CA ARG A 404 -18.64 7.76 3.99
C ARG A 404 -18.08 8.96 4.76
N THR A 405 -18.85 10.04 4.91
CA THR A 405 -18.40 11.26 5.60
C THR A 405 -19.47 11.91 6.49
N LYS A 406 -20.67 11.33 6.58
CA LYS A 406 -21.82 11.92 7.28
C LYS A 406 -21.59 12.21 8.76
N HIS A 407 -20.69 11.48 9.42
CA HIS A 407 -20.34 11.72 10.83
C HIS A 407 -19.04 12.51 10.97
N SER A 408 -18.09 12.35 10.04
CA SER A 408 -16.82 13.08 10.08
C SER A 408 -16.93 14.53 9.58
N ALA A 409 -17.62 14.80 8.48
CA ALA A 409 -17.70 16.12 7.86
C ALA A 409 -18.27 17.22 8.79
N PRO A 410 -19.33 16.98 9.60
CA PRO A 410 -19.83 17.98 10.55
C PRO A 410 -18.79 18.51 11.54
N LEU A 411 -17.80 17.69 11.89
CA LEU A 411 -16.73 18.06 12.83
C LEU A 411 -15.74 19.09 12.25
N PHE A 412 -15.77 19.31 10.93
CA PHE A 412 -14.85 20.19 10.20
C PHE A 412 -15.58 21.21 9.31
N SER A 413 -16.88 21.43 9.54
CA SER A 413 -17.76 22.28 8.73
C SER A 413 -17.18 23.66 8.42
N GLU A 414 -16.51 24.30 9.38
CA GLU A 414 -15.89 25.62 9.23
C GLU A 414 -14.84 25.73 8.10
N TYR A 415 -14.29 24.60 7.62
CA TYR A 415 -13.31 24.55 6.53
C TYR A 415 -13.86 23.97 5.22
N LEU A 416 -15.11 23.48 5.22
CA LEU A 416 -15.70 22.75 4.09
C LEU A 416 -16.78 23.56 3.38
N GLU A 417 -17.11 24.75 3.88
CA GLU A 417 -18.15 25.63 3.38
C GLU A 417 -17.70 26.39 2.12
N PHE A 418 -17.60 25.67 0.99
CA PHE A 418 -17.29 26.25 -0.32
C PHE A 418 -17.88 25.44 -1.48
N GLU A 419 -18.01 26.09 -2.63
CA GLU A 419 -18.43 25.47 -3.89
C GLU A 419 -17.20 25.14 -4.75
N PRO A 420 -16.95 23.86 -5.08
CA PRO A 420 -15.87 23.51 -5.99
C PRO A 420 -16.11 24.09 -7.40
N GLY A 421 -15.10 24.76 -7.96
CA GLY A 421 -15.22 25.37 -9.30
C GLY A 421 -15.41 24.35 -10.45
N ALA A 422 -15.81 24.83 -11.63
CA ALA A 422 -16.02 23.97 -12.80
C ALA A 422 -14.72 23.44 -13.44
N ASN A 423 -13.65 24.24 -13.40
CA ASN A 423 -12.34 23.96 -14.01
C ASN A 423 -11.25 24.00 -12.93
N ILE A 424 -11.18 22.95 -12.11
CA ILE A 424 -10.25 22.86 -10.99
C ILE A 424 -8.88 22.39 -11.51
N PRO A 425 -7.79 23.16 -11.33
CA PRO A 425 -6.46 22.68 -11.67
C PRO A 425 -6.11 21.40 -10.91
N GLN A 426 -5.33 20.49 -11.52
CA GLN A 426 -5.01 19.20 -10.89
C GLN A 426 -4.47 19.33 -9.46
N ARG A 427 -3.59 20.30 -9.18
CA ARG A 427 -3.07 20.55 -7.82
C ARG A 427 -4.17 20.75 -6.77
N LYS A 428 -5.27 21.43 -7.15
CA LYS A 428 -6.43 21.70 -6.30
C LYS A 428 -7.33 20.46 -6.18
N LEU A 429 -7.38 19.62 -7.23
CA LEU A 429 -8.01 18.30 -7.13
C LEU A 429 -7.24 17.40 -6.16
N VAL A 430 -5.91 17.48 -6.13
CA VAL A 430 -5.10 16.76 -5.13
C VAL A 430 -5.42 17.25 -3.71
N ASP A 431 -5.49 18.56 -3.48
CA ASP A 431 -5.88 19.10 -2.16
C ASP A 431 -7.29 18.64 -1.74
N LEU A 432 -8.26 18.70 -2.66
CA LEU A 432 -9.63 18.25 -2.42
C LEU A 432 -9.70 16.73 -2.14
N GLY A 433 -8.92 15.93 -2.87
CA GLY A 433 -8.78 14.51 -2.65
C GLY A 433 -8.16 14.18 -1.30
N LYS A 434 -7.17 14.96 -0.86
CA LYS A 434 -6.54 14.86 0.46
C LYS A 434 -7.51 15.18 1.59
N ILE A 435 -8.40 16.15 1.41
CA ILE A 435 -9.48 16.47 2.35
C ILE A 435 -10.47 15.29 2.42
N ALA A 436 -10.98 14.85 1.26
CA ALA A 436 -11.95 13.77 1.20
C ALA A 436 -11.43 12.45 1.81
N ALA A 437 -10.18 12.06 1.49
CA ALA A 437 -9.56 10.87 2.05
C ALA A 437 -9.45 10.93 3.59
N ARG A 438 -9.07 12.09 4.15
CA ARG A 438 -9.02 12.30 5.61
C ARG A 438 -10.41 12.17 6.24
N LEU A 439 -11.43 12.79 5.66
CA LEU A 439 -12.80 12.69 6.17
C LEU A 439 -13.31 11.24 6.14
N ILE A 440 -13.06 10.52 5.05
CA ILE A 440 -13.42 9.09 4.91
C ILE A 440 -12.70 8.24 5.96
N CYS A 441 -11.41 8.48 6.21
CA CYS A 441 -10.68 7.70 7.20
C CYS A 441 -11.00 8.09 8.65
N VAL A 442 -11.35 9.36 8.91
CA VAL A 442 -11.91 9.78 10.20
C VAL A 442 -13.26 9.13 10.46
N GLN A 443 -14.11 8.98 9.43
CA GLN A 443 -15.37 8.26 9.56
C GLN A 443 -15.15 6.84 10.12
N TYR A 444 -14.15 6.11 9.61
CA TYR A 444 -13.80 4.78 10.15
C TYR A 444 -13.34 4.81 11.61
N VAL A 445 -12.61 5.87 12.01
CA VAL A 445 -12.20 6.05 13.41
C VAL A 445 -13.41 6.29 14.31
N LEU A 446 -14.39 7.07 13.86
CA LEU A 446 -15.62 7.32 14.60
C LEU A 446 -16.44 6.05 14.76
N GLU A 447 -16.60 5.27 13.69
CA GLU A 447 -17.27 3.96 13.72
C GLU A 447 -16.54 2.99 14.67
N LEU A 448 -15.21 2.99 14.67
CA LEU A 448 -14.40 2.20 15.59
C LEU A 448 -14.54 2.70 17.05
N ALA A 449 -14.72 4.00 17.27
CA ALA A 449 -14.96 4.58 18.60
C ALA A 449 -16.30 4.13 19.19
N GLU A 450 -17.34 3.98 18.36
CA GLU A 450 -18.64 3.43 18.78
C GLU A 450 -18.52 1.97 19.27
N GLN A 451 -17.55 1.22 18.75
CA GLN A 451 -17.22 -0.14 19.19
C GLN A 451 -16.33 -0.18 20.46
N GLY A 452 -16.05 0.97 21.08
CA GLY A 452 -15.30 1.06 22.34
C GLY A 452 -13.81 1.34 22.18
N PHE A 453 -13.35 1.77 21.01
CA PHE A 453 -11.97 2.24 20.85
C PHE A 453 -11.68 3.48 21.69
N ARG A 454 -10.41 3.64 22.10
CA ARG A 454 -10.06 4.60 23.15
C ARG A 454 -10.33 6.05 22.73
N LYS A 455 -11.16 6.74 23.52
CA LYS A 455 -11.61 8.13 23.26
C LYS A 455 -10.48 9.16 23.25
N ASP A 456 -9.44 8.98 24.05
CA ASP A 456 -8.30 9.89 24.11
C ASP A 456 -7.49 9.91 22.80
N LEU A 457 -7.28 8.74 22.20
CA LEU A 457 -6.68 8.60 20.86
C LEU A 457 -7.54 9.25 19.78
N VAL A 458 -8.85 9.02 19.83
CA VAL A 458 -9.81 9.63 18.90
C VAL A 458 -9.78 11.15 18.99
N ASN A 459 -9.84 11.72 20.20
CA ASN A 459 -9.80 13.17 20.39
C ASN A 459 -8.50 13.80 19.88
N SER A 460 -7.35 13.18 20.18
CA SER A 460 -6.05 13.64 19.67
C SER A 460 -5.99 13.57 18.13
N CYS A 461 -6.49 12.49 17.54
CA CYS A 461 -6.60 12.33 16.10
C CYS A 461 -7.47 13.42 15.45
N LEU A 462 -8.64 13.71 16.02
CA LEU A 462 -9.55 14.74 15.50
C LEU A 462 -8.92 16.15 15.55
N PHE A 463 -8.23 16.48 16.64
CA PHE A 463 -7.50 17.75 16.75
C PHE A 463 -6.43 17.88 15.66
N ASN A 464 -5.66 16.82 15.46
CA ASN A 464 -4.60 16.78 14.47
C ASN A 464 -5.12 16.88 13.03
N ILE A 465 -6.20 16.17 12.72
CA ILE A 465 -6.83 16.23 11.38
C ILE A 465 -7.53 17.56 11.13
N LYS A 466 -8.02 18.24 12.17
CA LYS A 466 -8.56 19.59 12.05
C LYS A 466 -7.52 20.55 11.47
N MET A 467 -6.27 20.49 11.96
CA MET A 467 -5.18 21.33 11.41
C MET A 467 -4.84 20.97 9.96
N ASP A 468 -4.78 19.68 9.64
CA ASP A 468 -4.51 19.22 8.27
C ASP A 468 -5.59 19.74 7.30
N ILE A 469 -6.87 19.60 7.66
CA ILE A 469 -8.00 20.07 6.85
C ILE A 469 -7.99 21.59 6.73
N ALA A 470 -7.73 22.33 7.82
CA ALA A 470 -7.62 23.78 7.79
C ALA A 470 -6.52 24.25 6.82
N HIS A 471 -5.35 23.59 6.85
CA HIS A 471 -4.24 23.88 5.95
C HIS A 471 -4.62 23.59 4.48
N LEU A 472 -5.19 22.43 4.20
CA LEU A 472 -5.60 22.04 2.85
C LEU A 472 -6.72 22.92 2.29
N ALA A 473 -7.72 23.27 3.10
CA ALA A 473 -8.81 24.16 2.71
C ALA A 473 -8.29 25.59 2.44
N SER A 474 -7.39 26.08 3.28
CA SER A 474 -6.70 27.35 3.05
C SER A 474 -5.93 27.32 1.72
N ASN A 475 -5.13 26.27 1.49
CA ASN A 475 -4.42 26.08 0.23
C ASN A 475 -5.38 26.03 -0.96
N TYR A 476 -6.52 25.35 -0.85
CA TYR A 476 -7.54 25.28 -1.89
C TYR A 476 -8.11 26.67 -2.21
N SER A 477 -8.37 27.51 -1.20
CA SER A 477 -8.96 28.85 -1.36
C SER A 477 -8.05 29.87 -2.09
N LEU A 478 -6.72 29.68 -2.07
CA LEU A 478 -5.77 30.62 -2.65
C LEU A 478 -5.76 30.58 -4.20
N ASN A 479 -6.14 31.67 -4.85
CA ASN A 479 -6.28 31.77 -6.32
C ASN A 479 -4.96 32.07 -7.09
N GLY A 480 -3.83 31.57 -6.59
CA GLY A 480 -2.52 31.76 -7.24
C GLY A 480 -2.26 30.79 -8.40
N ARG A 481 -1.63 31.28 -9.48
CA ARG A 481 -0.95 30.43 -10.47
C ARG A 481 0.50 30.20 -10.02
N ALA A 482 0.91 28.94 -9.99
CA ALA A 482 2.31 28.57 -9.82
C ALA A 482 2.79 28.14 -11.20
N ASP A 483 3.28 29.11 -11.98
CA ASP A 483 3.83 28.86 -13.29
C ASP A 483 5.34 28.55 -13.14
N LEU A 484 5.81 27.48 -13.78
CA LEU A 484 7.24 27.16 -13.82
C LEU A 484 7.97 28.27 -14.59
N ILE A 485 9.12 28.71 -14.08
CA ILE A 485 10.06 29.59 -14.78
C ILE A 485 11.22 28.70 -15.24
N PRO A 486 11.27 28.26 -16.51
CA PRO A 486 12.32 27.35 -16.98
C PRO A 486 13.71 27.98 -16.93
N GLU A 487 13.81 29.27 -17.27
CA GLU A 487 15.04 30.05 -17.29
C GLU A 487 15.37 30.62 -15.90
N TYR A 488 15.08 29.88 -14.83
CA TYR A 488 15.26 30.36 -13.45
C TYR A 488 16.70 30.75 -13.11
N SER A 489 17.70 30.32 -13.90
CA SER A 489 19.13 30.65 -13.72
C SER A 489 19.52 32.04 -14.21
N ASP A 490 18.71 32.63 -15.09
CA ASP A 490 19.03 33.92 -15.70
C ASP A 490 18.86 35.02 -14.65
N GLU A 491 19.90 35.85 -14.48
CA GLU A 491 19.92 36.98 -13.53
C GLU A 491 19.59 36.60 -12.06
N SER A 492 19.77 35.34 -11.68
CA SER A 492 19.36 34.83 -10.35
C SER A 492 20.52 34.25 -9.55
N ASN A 493 21.74 34.33 -10.06
CA ASN A 493 22.93 33.88 -9.36
C ASN A 493 23.13 34.73 -8.09
N TRP A 494 22.81 34.15 -6.93
CA TRP A 494 22.80 34.87 -5.65
C TRP A 494 24.14 35.56 -5.32
N MET A 495 25.26 35.04 -5.84
CA MET A 495 26.60 35.61 -5.64
C MET A 495 26.74 37.01 -6.25
N GLU A 496 26.00 37.32 -7.32
CA GLU A 496 26.02 38.63 -7.98
C GLU A 496 25.32 39.71 -7.15
N PHE A 497 24.53 39.31 -6.14
CA PHE A 497 23.77 40.21 -5.25
C PHE A 497 24.36 40.28 -3.84
N SER A 498 25.40 39.50 -3.54
CA SER A 498 26.12 39.58 -2.27
C SER A 498 27.36 40.44 -2.41
N THR A 499 27.40 41.61 -1.78
CA THR A 499 28.65 42.36 -1.58
C THR A 499 29.51 41.67 -0.52
N GLN A 500 30.82 41.55 -0.76
CA GLN A 500 31.79 40.98 0.18
C GLN A 500 31.74 41.60 1.58
#